data_AF-A0A9P0KHT1-F1
#
_entry.id   AF-A0A9P0KHT1-F1
#
_cell.length_a   1.000
_cell.length_b   1.000
_cell.length_c   1.000
_cell.angle_alpha   90.00
_cell.angle_beta   90.00
_cell.angle_gamma   90.00
#
_symmetry.space_group_name_H-M   'P 1'
#
loop_
_entity.id
_entity.type
_entity.pdbx_description
1 polymer ?
#
loop_
_entity_poly.entity_id
_entity_poly.type
_entity_poly.pdbx_seq_one_letter_code
_entity_poly.pdbx_strand_id
1 'polypeptide(L)'
;MDVGYKLAKFLPVKIIFSAMKEIYRCKKVYDGVTHAAKLYPNAYLIMIIIGTIKGNGAGFTRLFERLIRGVWTPTVIEFMQPSLHL
;
A
#
# COMPACT_ATOMS: atom_id res chain seq x y z
N MET A 1 -31.65 -5.60 7.94
CA MET A 1 -30.85 -4.70 7.09
C MET A 1 -29.43 -5.25 7.13
N ASP A 2 -29.14 -6.33 6.39
CA ASP A 2 -27.91 -7.13 6.58
C ASP A 2 -27.39 -7.71 5.26
N VAL A 3 -28.00 -7.32 4.13
CA VAL A 3 -27.71 -7.87 2.80
C VAL A 3 -26.30 -7.49 2.35
N GLY A 4 -25.90 -6.23 2.59
CA GLY A 4 -24.54 -5.76 2.30
C GLY A 4 -23.45 -6.47 3.11
N TYR A 5 -23.74 -6.82 4.37
CA TYR A 5 -22.78 -7.52 5.24
C TYR A 5 -22.63 -9.00 4.85
N LYS A 6 -23.74 -9.67 4.48
CA LYS A 6 -23.68 -11.04 3.94
C LYS A 6 -22.95 -11.09 2.60
N LEU A 7 -23.20 -10.15 1.68
CA LEU A 7 -22.50 -10.04 0.39
C LEU A 7 -21.01 -9.73 0.54
N ALA A 8 -20.63 -8.87 1.49
CA ALA A 8 -19.22 -8.58 1.76
C ALA A 8 -18.47 -9.75 2.43
N LYS A 9 -19.19 -10.66 3.11
CA LYS A 9 -18.63 -11.87 3.73
C LYS A 9 -18.55 -13.06 2.78
N PHE A 10 -19.15 -12.97 1.58
CA PHE A 10 -18.93 -13.95 0.52
C PHE A 10 -17.46 -13.90 0.08
N LEU A 11 -16.76 -15.02 0.29
CA LEU A 11 -15.37 -15.21 -0.12
C LEU A 11 -15.06 -14.76 -1.56
N PRO A 12 -15.87 -15.06 -2.60
CA PRO A 12 -15.55 -14.62 -3.96
C PRO A 12 -15.53 -13.11 -4.12
N VAL A 13 -16.44 -12.40 -3.45
CA VAL A 13 -16.52 -10.94 -3.51
C VAL A 13 -15.29 -10.31 -2.84
N LYS A 14 -14.86 -10.85 -1.70
CA LYS A 14 -13.64 -10.39 -1.01
C LYS A 14 -12.39 -10.58 -1.86
N ILE A 15 -12.27 -11.70 -2.57
CA ILE A 15 -11.13 -11.97 -3.47
C ILE A 15 -11.08 -10.96 -4.61
N ILE A 16 -12.22 -10.64 -5.23
CA ILE A 16 -12.30 -9.64 -6.31
C ILE A 16 -11.86 -8.26 -5.80
N PHE A 17 -12.35 -7.84 -4.62
CA PHE A 17 -11.95 -6.57 -4.04
C PHE A 17 -10.47 -6.52 -3.62
N SER A 18 -9.91 -7.63 -3.13
CA SER A 18 -8.48 -7.75 -2.83
C SER A 18 -7.65 -7.66 -4.12
N ALA A 19 -8.03 -8.36 -5.18
CA ALA A 19 -7.36 -8.30 -6.48
C ALA A 19 -7.41 -6.88 -7.07
N MET A 20 -8.56 -6.22 -7.02
CA MET A 20 -8.68 -4.82 -7.42
C MET A 20 -7.73 -3.91 -6.65
N LYS A 21 -7.66 -4.05 -5.31
CA LYS A 21 -6.73 -3.26 -4.49
C LYS A 21 -5.28 -3.42 -4.95
N GLU A 22 -4.86 -4.64 -5.27
CA GLU A 22 -3.51 -4.93 -5.73
C GLU A 22 -3.22 -4.31 -7.11
N ILE A 23 -4.19 -4.37 -8.03
CA ILE A 23 -4.09 -3.70 -9.35
C ILE A 23 -3.93 -2.19 -9.18
N TYR A 24 -4.70 -1.56 -8.28
CA TYR A 24 -4.56 -0.13 -7.99
C TYR A 24 -3.22 0.20 -7.32
N ARG A 25 -2.67 -0.69 -6.49
CA ARG A 25 -1.33 -0.55 -5.92
C ARG A 25 -0.27 -0.51 -7.03
N CYS A 26 -0.31 -1.45 -7.97
CA CYS A 26 0.60 -1.47 -9.12
C CYS A 26 0.50 -0.20 -9.97
N LYS A 27 -0.73 0.29 -10.21
CA LYS A 27 -0.95 1.55 -10.93
C LYS A 27 -0.32 2.75 -10.23
N LYS A 28 -0.44 2.85 -8.89
CA LYS A 28 0.20 3.92 -8.11
C LYS A 28 1.73 3.87 -8.17
N VAL A 29 2.32 2.67 -8.16
CA VAL A 29 3.78 2.50 -8.34
C VAL A 29 4.19 3.03 -9.71
N TYR A 30 3.49 2.61 -10.77
CA TYR A 30 3.77 3.04 -12.14
C TYR A 30 3.65 4.56 -12.31
N ASP A 31 2.57 5.17 -11.81
CA ASP A 31 2.40 6.63 -11.81
C ASP A 31 3.46 7.36 -10.96
N GLY A 32 4.03 6.71 -9.94
CA GLY A 32 5.15 7.23 -9.16
C GLY A 32 6.46 7.22 -9.93
N VAL A 33 6.80 6.08 -10.53
CA VAL A 33 8.02 5.89 -11.31
C VAL A 33 8.01 6.78 -12.56
N THR A 34 6.89 6.85 -13.28
CA THR A 34 6.77 7.71 -14.48
C THR A 34 6.87 9.19 -14.14
N HIS A 35 6.31 9.63 -13.00
CA HIS A 35 6.48 11.00 -12.53
C HIS A 35 7.94 11.31 -12.14
N ALA A 36 8.60 10.38 -11.45
CA ALA A 36 10.02 10.50 -11.09
C ALA A 36 10.94 10.50 -12.33
N ALA A 37 10.62 9.67 -13.33
CA ALA A 37 11.37 9.54 -14.58
C ALA A 37 11.33 10.82 -15.42
N LYS A 38 10.19 11.53 -15.42
CA LYS A 38 10.07 12.84 -16.09
C LYS A 38 10.93 13.92 -15.42
N LEU A 39 11.05 13.87 -14.10
CA LEU A 39 11.77 14.89 -13.33
C LEU A 39 13.28 14.62 -13.28
N TYR A 40 13.69 13.36 -13.19
CA TYR A 40 15.09 12.93 -13.07
C TYR A 40 15.39 11.70 -13.94
N PRO A 41 15.52 11.86 -15.27
CA PRO A 41 15.59 10.73 -16.21
C PRO A 41 16.81 9.81 -16.02
N ASN A 42 17.92 10.31 -15.47
CA ASN A 42 19.13 9.50 -15.21
C ASN A 42 19.21 8.95 -13.77
N ALA A 43 18.27 9.32 -12.90
CA ALA A 43 18.31 8.95 -11.48
C ALA A 43 17.44 7.72 -11.19
N TYR A 44 17.87 6.55 -11.66
CA TYR A 44 17.18 5.28 -11.46
C TYR A 44 16.91 4.96 -9.98
N LEU A 45 17.82 5.36 -9.09
CA LEU A 45 17.66 5.18 -7.64
C LEU A 45 16.43 5.95 -7.10
N ILE A 46 16.22 7.18 -7.56
CA ILE A 46 15.10 8.04 -7.13
C ILE A 46 13.77 7.47 -7.64
N MET A 47 13.76 6.92 -8.85
CA MET A 47 12.57 6.27 -9.42
C MET A 47 12.15 5.06 -8.59
N ILE A 48 13.09 4.22 -8.17
CA ILE A 48 12.84 3.05 -7.32
C ILE A 48 12.31 3.47 -5.95
N ILE A 49 12.90 4.52 -5.34
CA ILE A 49 12.46 5.03 -4.03
C ILE A 49 11.03 5.59 -4.11
N ILE A 50 10.74 6.45 -5.10
CA ILE A 50 9.41 7.06 -5.26
C ILE A 50 8.36 6.00 -5.61
N GLY A 51 8.69 5.03 -6.47
CA GLY A 51 7.83 3.89 -6.78
C GLY A 51 7.48 3.07 -5.54
N THR A 52 8.48 2.75 -4.72
CA THR A 52 8.32 1.98 -3.48
C THR A 52 7.45 2.71 -2.46
N ILE A 53 7.67 4.01 -2.26
CA ILE A 53 6.88 4.83 -1.33
C ILE A 53 5.41 4.93 -1.77
N LYS A 54 5.14 5.19 -3.06
CA LYS A 54 3.76 5.23 -3.58
C LYS A 54 3.07 3.87 -3.56
N GLY A 55 3.82 2.79 -3.77
CA GLY A 55 3.32 1.41 -3.69
C GLY A 55 2.97 1.00 -2.26
N ASN A 56 3.78 1.42 -1.29
CA ASN A 56 3.59 1.09 0.12
C ASN A 56 3.06 2.26 0.97
N GLY A 57 2.23 3.12 0.38
CA GLY A 57 1.69 4.29 1.07
C GLY A 57 0.87 3.93 2.31
N ALA A 58 0.15 2.80 2.31
CA ALA A 58 -0.69 2.37 3.42
C ALA A 58 0.10 2.00 4.69
N GLY A 59 1.26 1.35 4.52
CA GLY A 59 2.18 1.04 5.61
C GLY A 59 2.78 2.30 6.22
N PHE A 60 3.20 3.23 5.36
CA PHE A 60 3.75 4.51 5.78
C PHE A 60 2.72 5.40 6.50
N THR A 61 1.49 5.51 5.98
CA THR A 61 0.42 6.29 6.63
C THR A 61 -0.02 5.67 7.95
N ARG A 62 -0.01 4.34 8.08
CA ARG A 62 -0.32 3.67 9.36
C ARG A 62 0.75 3.91 10.41
N LEU A 63 2.02 3.94 10.01
CA LEU A 63 3.12 4.31 10.91
C LEU A 63 2.95 5.77 11.39
N PHE A 64 2.62 6.69 10.48
CA PHE A 64 2.32 8.08 10.81
C PHE A 64 1.08 8.25 11.70
N GLU A 65 -0.01 7.51 11.44
CA GLU A 65 -1.21 7.55 12.27
C GLU A 65 -0.92 7.09 13.71
N ARG A 66 -0.15 6.02 13.87
CA ARG A 66 0.26 5.49 15.18
C ARG A 66 1.14 6.47 15.94
N LEU A 67 2.05 7.15 15.24
CA LEU A 67 2.88 8.23 15.77
C LEU A 67 2.03 9.40 16.29
N ILE A 68 1.07 9.89 15.49
CA ILE A 68 0.20 11.02 15.85
C ILE A 68 -0.72 10.67 17.03
N ARG A 69 -1.20 9.42 17.11
CA ARG A 69 -2.03 8.94 18.24
C ARG A 69 -1.23 8.64 19.51
N GLY A 70 0.10 8.79 19.51
CA GLY A 70 0.95 8.55 20.68
C GLY A 70 1.12 7.07 21.07
N VAL A 71 0.69 6.13 20.22
CA VAL A 71 0.82 4.68 20.45
C VAL A 71 2.02 4.17 19.67
N TRP A 72 3.18 4.16 20.32
CA TRP A 72 4.41 3.61 19.74
C TRP A 72 4.46 2.09 19.97
N THR A 73 4.16 1.31 18.94
CA THR A 73 4.41 -0.15 18.90
C THR A 73 5.50 -0.43 17.86
N PRO A 74 6.78 -0.46 18.28
CA PRO A 74 7.93 -0.64 17.37
C PRO A 74 8.01 -2.04 16.75
N THR A 75 7.18 -2.98 17.21
CA THR A 75 7.14 -4.38 16.73
C THR A 75 6.55 -4.55 15.33
N VAL A 76 6.00 -3.49 14.72
CA VAL A 76 5.25 -3.55 13.44
C VAL A 76 5.84 -2.61 12.38
N ILE A 77 7.16 -2.40 12.42
CA ILE A 77 7.86 -1.72 11.34
C ILE A 77 7.93 -2.72 10.17
N GLU A 78 7.22 -2.44 9.07
CA GLU A 78 7.15 -3.31 7.88
C GLU A 78 8.52 -3.64 7.25
N PHE A 79 9.56 -2.88 7.60
CA PHE A 79 10.95 -3.17 7.23
C PHE A 79 11.52 -4.42 7.94
N MET A 80 11.05 -4.70 9.16
CA MET A 80 11.60 -5.75 10.03
C MET A 80 10.73 -7.03 10.02
N GLN A 81 9.44 -6.91 9.70
CA GLN A 81 8.55 -8.05 9.45
C GLN A 81 7.57 -7.72 8.30
N PRO A 82 7.80 -8.23 7.08
CA PRO A 82 6.80 -8.13 6.02
C PRO A 82 5.62 -9.03 6.38
N SER A 83 4.43 -8.45 6.57
CA SER A 83 3.21 -9.23 6.75
C SER A 83 2.79 -9.85 5.41
N LEU A 84 3.27 -11.06 5.14
CA LEU A 84 2.70 -11.93 4.11
C LEU A 84 1.29 -12.31 4.54
N HIS A 85 0.30 -11.60 4.04
CA HIS A 85 -1.10 -12.00 4.15
C HIS A 85 -1.34 -13.15 3.17
N LEU A 86 -1.11 -14.39 3.65
CA LEU A 86 -1.70 -15.59 3.07
C LEU A 86 -3.21 -15.63 3.37
#